data_AF-A0A846W041-F1
#
_entry.id   AF-A0A846W041-F1
#
_cell.length_a   1.000
_cell.length_b   1.000
_cell.length_c   1.000
_cell.angle_alpha   90.00
_cell.angle_beta   90.00
_cell.angle_gamma   90.00
#
_symmetry.space_group_name_H-M   'P 1'
#
loop_
_entity.id
_entity.type
_entity.pdbx_description
1 polymer ?
#
loop_
_entity_poly.entity_id
_entity_poly.type
_entity_poly.pdbx_seq_one_letter_code
_entity_poly.pdbx_strand_id
1 'polypeptide(L)'
;MAIYRTNRIMGSDKTPEQAVLGGDGRWRLTWLPEFGLTTDQAMSGLRLDEILSDPDLVYDRMALAEATTCADRIGIILELAMVRLWKRLNSAIALCGLFMARLA
;
A
#
# COMPACT_ATOMS: atom_id res chain seq x y z
N MET A 1 7.59 -13.71 -6.24
CA MET A 1 7.10 -12.45 -5.66
C MET A 1 6.17 -12.79 -4.54
N ALA A 2 6.53 -12.36 -3.32
CA ALA A 2 5.86 -12.80 -2.11
C ALA A 2 5.73 -11.61 -1.15
N ILE A 3 4.50 -11.33 -0.73
CA ILE A 3 4.29 -10.57 0.50
C ILE A 3 4.94 -11.39 1.61
N TYR A 4 5.92 -10.80 2.28
CA TYR A 4 6.62 -11.43 3.38
C TYR A 4 6.07 -10.91 4.70
N ARG A 5 6.22 -11.73 5.74
CA ARG A 5 5.75 -11.41 7.09
C ARG A 5 6.79 -11.81 8.12
N THR A 6 7.02 -10.90 9.05
CA THR A 6 7.72 -11.13 10.32
C THR A 6 6.74 -10.99 11.48
N ASN A 7 7.22 -11.09 12.73
CA ASN A 7 6.37 -10.97 13.92
C ASN A 7 5.67 -9.61 14.05
N ARG A 8 6.22 -8.54 13.45
CA ARG A 8 5.70 -7.16 13.61
C ARG A 8 5.56 -6.37 12.31
N ILE A 9 6.06 -6.89 11.20
CA ILE A 9 6.05 -6.20 9.91
C ILE A 9 5.57 -7.18 8.83
N MET A 10 4.68 -6.73 7.97
CA MET A 10 4.42 -7.33 6.66
C MET A 10 4.88 -6.34 5.58
N GLY A 11 5.39 -6.82 4.46
CA GLY A 11 5.82 -5.96 3.35
C GLY A 11 5.78 -6.67 2.01
N SER A 12 5.85 -5.89 0.94
CA SER A 12 6.01 -6.38 -0.43
C SER A 12 7.46 -6.27 -0.88
N ASP A 13 7.90 -7.15 -1.77
CA ASP A 13 9.15 -7.02 -2.51
C ASP A 13 9.02 -6.09 -3.74
N LYS A 14 7.80 -5.64 -4.08
CA LYS A 14 7.50 -4.78 -5.24
C LYS A 14 7.25 -3.32 -4.88
N THR A 15 6.73 -3.08 -3.69
CA THR A 15 6.32 -1.74 -3.25
C THR A 15 7.01 -1.37 -1.95
N PRO A 16 7.23 -0.06 -1.69
CA PRO A 16 7.82 0.39 -0.43
C PRO A 16 6.85 0.26 0.76
N GLU A 17 5.59 -0.13 0.54
CA GLU A 17 4.58 -0.15 1.58
C GLU A 17 4.71 -1.35 2.51
N GLN A 18 4.36 -1.10 3.76
CA GLN A 18 4.43 -2.08 4.84
C GLN A 18 3.17 -2.02 5.67
N ALA A 19 2.85 -3.13 6.35
CA ALA A 19 1.96 -3.13 7.48
C ALA A 19 2.79 -3.31 8.75
N VAL A 20 2.55 -2.48 9.76
CA VAL A 20 3.25 -2.54 11.05
C VAL A 20 2.26 -2.90 12.16
N LEU A 21 2.61 -3.86 13.01
CA LEU A 21 1.81 -4.25 14.16
C LEU A 21 2.01 -3.24 15.30
N GLY A 22 0.93 -2.57 15.70
CA GLY A 22 0.90 -1.67 16.84
C GLY A 22 0.96 -2.38 18.19
N GLY A 23 1.18 -1.61 19.26
CA GLY A 23 1.11 -2.12 20.65
C GLY A 23 -0.29 -2.55 21.07
N ASP A 24 -1.31 -2.09 20.35
CA ASP A 24 -2.73 -2.44 20.49
C ASP A 24 -3.12 -3.74 19.75
N GLY A 25 -2.13 -4.43 19.15
CA GLY A 25 -2.37 -5.67 18.41
C GLY A 25 -3.05 -5.47 17.05
N ARG A 26 -3.16 -4.23 16.57
CA ARG A 26 -3.72 -3.89 15.26
C ARG A 26 -2.63 -3.59 14.24
N TRP A 27 -2.81 -4.09 13.02
CA TRP A 27 -1.94 -3.76 11.90
C TRP A 27 -2.32 -2.40 11.32
N ARG A 28 -1.33 -1.62 10.89
CA ARG A 28 -1.53 -0.34 10.20
C ARG A 28 -0.67 -0.33 8.95
N LEU A 29 -1.27 0.01 7.82
CA LEU A 29 -0.54 0.17 6.57
C LEU A 29 0.15 1.53 6.58
N THR A 30 1.36 1.60 6.03
CA THR A 30 2.11 2.87 5.91
C THR A 30 1.36 3.92 5.09
N TRP A 31 0.58 3.50 4.08
CA TRP A 31 -0.27 4.39 3.28
C TRP A 31 -1.69 4.60 3.83
N LEU A 32 -2.08 3.88 4.89
CA LEU A 32 -3.38 3.99 5.55
C LEU A 32 -3.23 3.80 7.08
N PRO A 33 -2.49 4.71 7.76
CA PRO A 33 -2.11 4.51 9.16
C PRO A 33 -3.26 4.68 10.15
N GLU A 34 -4.36 5.31 9.73
CA GLU A 34 -5.50 5.64 10.61
C GLU A 34 -6.38 4.42 10.90
N PHE A 35 -6.24 3.34 10.13
CA PHE A 35 -7.10 2.17 10.21
C PHE A 35 -6.40 1.02 10.96
N GLY A 36 -7.01 0.58 12.06
CA GLY A 36 -6.56 -0.60 12.80
C GLY A 36 -7.08 -1.89 12.17
N LEU A 37 -6.22 -2.59 11.44
CA LEU A 37 -6.58 -3.74 10.62
C LEU A 37 -6.32 -5.07 11.34
N THR A 38 -7.06 -6.11 10.95
CA THR A 38 -6.67 -7.50 11.21
C THR A 38 -5.50 -7.91 10.32
N THR A 39 -4.89 -9.07 10.62
CA THR A 39 -3.83 -9.66 9.79
C THR A 39 -4.27 -9.83 8.34
N ASP A 40 -5.46 -10.37 8.08
CA ASP A 40 -5.96 -10.62 6.73
C ASP A 40 -6.28 -9.33 5.98
N GLN A 41 -6.80 -8.33 6.69
CA GLN A 41 -7.04 -7.01 6.13
C GLN A 41 -5.72 -6.31 5.76
N ALA A 42 -4.71 -6.39 6.61
CA ALA A 42 -3.38 -5.85 6.30
C ALA A 42 -2.77 -6.53 5.07
N MET A 43 -2.90 -7.86 4.97
CA MET A 43 -2.48 -8.61 3.78
C MET A 43 -3.19 -8.13 2.52
N SER A 44 -4.51 -7.93 2.58
CA SER A 44 -5.29 -7.39 1.46
C SER A 44 -4.92 -5.95 1.11
N GLY A 45 -4.58 -5.11 2.09
CA GLY A 45 -4.10 -3.76 1.83
C GLY A 45 -2.72 -3.70 1.16
N LEU A 46 -1.82 -4.63 1.48
CA LEU A 46 -0.55 -4.79 0.77
C LEU A 46 -0.77 -5.30 -0.65
N ARG A 47 -1.66 -6.28 -0.82
CA ARG A 47 -2.02 -6.79 -2.15
C ARG A 47 -2.64 -5.70 -3.04
N LEU A 48 -3.50 -4.86 -2.47
CA LEU A 48 -4.09 -3.71 -3.15
C LEU A 48 -3.02 -2.73 -3.65
N ASP A 49 -2.06 -2.39 -2.79
CA ASP A 49 -0.96 -1.50 -3.17
C ASP A 49 -0.06 -2.11 -4.25
N GLU A 50 0.22 -3.42 -4.21
CA GLU A 50 0.95 -4.09 -5.31
C GLU A 50 0.21 -3.95 -6.64
N ILE A 51 -1.09 -4.21 -6.67
CA ILE A 51 -1.88 -4.16 -7.91
C ILE A 51 -1.91 -2.73 -8.46
N LEU A 52 -2.17 -1.75 -7.59
CA LEU A 52 -2.29 -0.34 -7.99
C LEU A 52 -0.94 0.32 -8.33
N SER A 53 0.17 -0.27 -7.91
CA SER A 53 1.52 0.23 -8.22
C SER A 53 2.12 -0.40 -9.48
N ASP A 54 1.50 -1.43 -10.05
CA ASP A 54 1.97 -2.11 -11.26
C ASP A 54 1.30 -1.53 -12.53
N PRO A 55 2.05 -0.80 -13.37
CA PRO A 55 1.49 -0.19 -14.58
C PRO A 55 1.03 -1.20 -15.63
N ASP A 56 1.56 -2.42 -15.61
CA ASP A 56 1.19 -3.46 -16.60
C ASP A 56 -0.23 -4.01 -16.33
N LEU A 57 -0.77 -3.80 -15.12
CA LEU A 57 -2.08 -4.28 -14.69
C LEU A 57 -3.23 -3.30 -14.96
N VAL A 58 -2.94 -2.09 -15.48
CA VAL A 58 -3.95 -1.02 -15.65
C VAL A 58 -5.15 -1.43 -16.50
N TYR A 59 -4.93 -2.30 -17.50
CA TYR A 59 -6.00 -2.82 -18.37
C TYR A 59 -6.44 -4.25 -18.03
N ASP A 60 -5.84 -4.88 -17.02
CA ASP A 60 -6.22 -6.22 -16.57
C ASP A 60 -7.48 -6.15 -15.72
N ARG A 61 -8.59 -6.63 -16.28
CA ARG A 61 -9.89 -6.62 -15.59
C ARG A 61 -9.93 -7.51 -14.36
N MET A 62 -9.19 -8.62 -14.35
CA MET A 62 -9.13 -9.50 -13.19
C MET A 62 -8.34 -8.85 -12.06
N ALA A 63 -7.23 -8.20 -12.38
CA ALA A 63 -6.46 -7.43 -11.39
C ALA A 63 -7.30 -6.29 -10.80
N LEU A 64 -8.05 -5.55 -11.62
CA LEU A 64 -8.94 -4.49 -11.14
C LEU A 64 -10.06 -5.02 -10.24
N ALA A 65 -10.66 -6.18 -10.57
CA ALA A 65 -11.66 -6.82 -9.72
C ALA A 65 -11.07 -7.30 -8.37
N GLU A 66 -9.85 -7.83 -8.39
CA GLU A 66 -9.10 -8.18 -7.17
C GLU A 66 -8.80 -6.94 -6.33
N ALA A 67 -8.39 -5.83 -6.95
CA ALA A 67 -8.15 -4.56 -6.27
C ALA A 67 -9.41 -4.04 -5.57
N THR A 68 -10.58 -4.05 -6.25
CA THR A 68 -11.86 -3.70 -5.63
C THR A 68 -12.16 -4.58 -4.42
N THR A 69 -11.99 -5.90 -4.57
CA THR A 69 -12.22 -6.87 -3.47
C THR A 69 -11.30 -6.61 -2.28
N CYS A 70 -10.04 -6.24 -2.53
CA CYS A 70 -9.10 -5.89 -1.48
C CYS A 70 -9.49 -4.58 -0.76
N ALA A 71 -9.93 -3.57 -1.51
CA ALA A 71 -10.38 -2.28 -0.97
C ALA A 71 -11.61 -2.47 -0.06
N ASP A 72 -12.60 -3.23 -0.52
CA ASP A 72 -13.79 -3.57 0.26
C ASP A 72 -13.42 -4.28 1.57
N ARG A 73 -12.46 -5.20 1.53
CA ARG A 73 -12.02 -5.96 2.72
C ARG A 73 -11.36 -5.09 3.78
N ILE A 74 -10.67 -4.02 3.40
CA ILE A 74 -10.10 -3.03 4.34
C ILE A 74 -11.06 -1.88 4.65
N GLY A 75 -12.28 -1.91 4.10
CA GLY A 75 -13.36 -0.99 4.43
C GLY A 75 -13.27 0.37 3.73
N ILE A 76 -12.63 0.44 2.55
CA ILE A 76 -12.55 1.66 1.75
C ILE A 76 -12.95 1.40 0.31
N ILE A 77 -13.33 2.47 -0.41
CA ILE A 77 -13.54 2.40 -1.85
C ILE A 77 -12.20 2.41 -2.62
N LEU A 78 -12.18 1.81 -3.80
CA LEU A 78 -10.97 1.68 -4.63
C LEU A 78 -10.36 3.04 -4.99
N GLU A 79 -11.19 4.03 -5.31
CA GLU A 79 -10.79 5.38 -5.70
C GLU A 79 -10.03 6.08 -4.57
N LEU A 80 -10.44 5.85 -3.31
CA LEU A 80 -9.74 6.40 -2.15
C LEU A 80 -8.34 5.79 -2.01
N ALA A 81 -8.21 4.49 -2.25
CA ALA A 81 -6.92 3.81 -2.26
C ALA A 81 -6.00 4.41 -3.34
N MET A 82 -6.51 4.54 -4.58
CA MET A 82 -5.76 5.15 -5.70
C MET A 82 -5.26 6.55 -5.35
N VAL A 83 -6.13 7.41 -4.83
CA VAL A 83 -5.78 8.80 -4.47
C VAL A 83 -4.70 8.84 -3.39
N ARG A 84 -4.79 8.00 -2.35
CA ARG A 84 -3.79 7.97 -1.28
C ARG A 84 -2.43 7.50 -1.78
N LEU A 85 -2.41 6.39 -2.53
CA LEU A 85 -1.20 5.81 -3.08
C LEU A 85 -0.51 6.75 -4.09
N TRP A 86 -1.30 7.46 -4.91
CA TRP A 86 -0.79 8.47 -5.84
C TRP A 86 -0.19 9.68 -5.11
N LYS A 87 -0.87 10.22 -4.09
CA LYS A 87 -0.35 11.34 -3.28
C LYS A 87 1.00 11.02 -2.65
N ARG A 88 1.18 9.78 -2.18
CA ARG A 88 2.47 9.30 -1.68
C ARG A 88 3.53 9.29 -2.77
N LEU A 89 3.26 8.73 -3.95
CA LEU A 89 4.26 8.68 -5.04
C LEU A 89 4.77 10.09 -5.39
N ASN A 90 3.87 11.07 -5.47
CA ASN A 90 4.26 12.46 -5.69
C ASN A 90 5.08 13.05 -4.54
N SER A 91 4.74 12.71 -3.29
CA SER A 91 5.49 13.16 -2.12
C SER A 91 6.91 12.60 -2.12
N ALA A 92 7.09 11.34 -2.53
CA ALA A 92 8.39 10.70 -2.66
C ALA A 92 9.25 11.36 -3.76
N ILE A 93 8.65 11.65 -4.93
CA ILE A 93 9.33 12.34 -6.03
C ILE A 93 9.76 13.75 -5.60
N ALA A 94 8.88 14.50 -4.94
CA ALA A 94 9.19 15.84 -4.44
C ALA A 94 10.36 15.84 -3.45
N LEU A 95 10.40 14.86 -2.53
CA LEU A 95 11.50 14.72 -1.57
C LEU A 95 12.82 14.39 -2.26
N CYS A 96 12.80 13.51 -3.26
CA CYS A 96 13.98 13.17 -4.06
C CYS A 96 14.53 14.39 -4.83
N GLY A 97 13.65 15.17 -5.45
CA GLY A 97 14.02 16.42 -6.13
C GLY A 97 14.66 17.45 -5.20
N LEU A 98 14.11 17.60 -3.99
CA LEU A 98 14.69 18.46 -2.94
C LEU A 98 16.06 17.97 -2.45
N PHE A 99 16.23 16.66 -2.30
CA PHE A 99 17.51 16.07 -1.88
C PHE A 99 18.58 16.22 -2.96
N MET A 100 18.23 16.00 -4.23
CA MET A 100 19.15 16.23 -5.36
C MET A 100 19.53 17.71 -5.51
N ALA A 101 18.59 18.64 -5.32
CA ALA A 101 18.86 20.08 -5.38
C ALA A 101 19.73 20.60 -4.21
N ARG A 102 19.80 19.87 -3.10
CA ARG A 102 20.64 20.23 -1.93
C ARG A 102 22.08 19.68 -2.01
N LEU A 103 22.33 18.76 -2.92
CA LEU A 103 23.63 18.12 -3.14
C LEU A 103 24.40 18.68 -4.35
N ALA A 104 23.77 19.56 -5.14
CA ALA A 104 24.35 20.29 -6.26
C ALA A 104 24.76 21.71 -5.83
#